data_AF-A0A254SW39-F1
#
_entry.id   AF-A0A254SW39-F1
#
_cell.length_a   1.000
_cell.length_b   1.000
_cell.length_c   1.000
_cell.angle_alpha   90.00
_cell.angle_beta   90.00
_cell.angle_gamma   90.00
#
_symmetry.space_group_name_H-M   'P 1'
#
loop_
_entity.id
_entity.type
_entity.pdbx_description
1 polymer ?
#
loop_
_entity_poly.entity_id
_entity_poly.type
_entity_poly.pdbx_seq_one_letter_code
_entity_poly.pdbx_strand_id
1 'polypeptide(L)'
;MSSITDENPWDDGVDYANRMRATNFEFCKPFSLSFLADIGGPYWGLKYVQGSKPIKDQNVIDQLNYHFNQNRTGDAPTFDVPAAPVTTEQNNPVEEDDSEEIVSDPIIAEEIKELNPDLKMDIMGTFQAIQFVNESDKINGLETLVNENFYSLFTFFQEENTVLVPENRKFMIDGVYKEDGSIIPGIRSIPDALLIKFDPNMMDCPLQVNLIEYECYGQKKNTASIKSGYLNSTIIPQLMRFAAGFSIITDRETRRKTVDNWIEKFMDYIARAENSSLEAKMVRWVKELNPKLNERAIYSEIEKLLRKAFETNIRVLLIIDELSREQKATIKNIINAFKLENGCIGFDGYVVSLVQRINIMDKSAQYALTVQS
;
A
#
# COMPACT_ATOMS: atom_id res chain seq x y z
N MET A 1 -9.50 23.01 -3.27
CA MET A 1 -10.10 22.36 -4.46
C MET A 1 -9.48 20.98 -4.58
N SER A 2 -10.22 19.95 -4.94
CA SER A 2 -9.68 18.66 -5.44
C SER A 2 -8.23 18.67 -5.95
N SER A 3 -7.53 17.54 -5.79
CA SER A 3 -6.12 17.30 -6.11
C SER A 3 -5.14 17.93 -5.10
N ILE A 4 -4.17 17.22 -4.52
CA ILE A 4 -3.09 16.44 -5.20
C ILE A 4 -2.41 17.35 -6.22
N THR A 5 -1.10 17.25 -6.47
CA THR A 5 -0.54 17.22 -7.84
C THR A 5 0.95 17.50 -7.86
N ASP A 6 1.68 16.54 -8.40
CA ASP A 6 2.94 16.72 -9.14
C ASP A 6 2.78 17.55 -10.44
N GLU A 7 1.85 18.51 -10.47
CA GLU A 7 1.80 19.54 -11.51
C GLU A 7 2.87 20.57 -11.16
N ASN A 8 3.88 20.65 -12.02
CA ASN A 8 5.08 21.44 -11.78
C ASN A 8 4.82 22.92 -12.10
N PRO A 9 4.94 23.89 -11.17
CA PRO A 9 4.37 25.23 -11.41
C PRO A 9 5.31 26.25 -12.12
N TRP A 10 6.55 25.86 -12.43
CA TRP A 10 7.63 26.67 -13.04
C TRP A 10 8.72 25.73 -13.60
N ASP A 11 9.57 26.23 -14.50
CA ASP A 11 10.47 25.42 -15.32
C ASP A 11 11.63 24.76 -14.51
N ASP A 12 11.96 25.28 -13.32
CA ASP A 12 13.04 24.76 -12.44
C ASP A 12 12.55 23.80 -11.32
N GLY A 13 11.26 23.45 -11.26
CA GLY A 13 10.66 22.73 -10.12
C GLY A 13 11.14 21.29 -9.88
N VAL A 14 12.14 20.82 -10.65
CA VAL A 14 12.74 19.49 -10.61
C VAL A 14 13.71 19.32 -9.43
N ASP A 15 14.19 20.43 -8.85
CA ASP A 15 15.21 20.42 -7.78
C ASP A 15 14.66 20.19 -6.34
N TYR A 16 13.34 20.03 -6.17
CA TYR A 16 12.68 19.92 -4.86
C TYR A 16 11.82 18.65 -4.72
N ALA A 17 11.86 18.02 -3.54
CA ALA A 17 11.37 16.66 -3.31
C ALA A 17 9.83 16.48 -3.18
N ASN A 18 9.08 17.58 -3.05
CA ASN A 18 7.68 17.58 -2.64
C ASN A 18 6.88 18.65 -3.46
N ARG A 19 5.61 18.45 -3.90
CA ARG A 19 4.63 19.43 -4.52
C ARG A 19 3.09 19.30 -4.14
N MET A 20 2.46 20.11 -3.24
CA MET A 20 1.04 19.96 -2.76
C MET A 20 0.05 20.89 -3.45
N ARG A 21 -1.20 20.42 -3.48
CA ARG A 21 -2.41 21.22 -3.63
C ARG A 21 -3.48 20.65 -2.70
N ALA A 22 -4.26 21.52 -2.04
CA ALA A 22 -5.16 21.14 -0.94
C ALA A 22 -6.65 21.32 -1.28
N THR A 23 -7.49 20.46 -0.70
CA THR A 23 -8.76 20.03 -1.30
C THR A 23 -10.02 20.24 -0.47
N ASN A 24 -11.16 20.40 -1.16
CA ASN A 24 -12.48 20.64 -0.55
C ASN A 24 -12.48 21.65 0.61
N PHE A 25 -12.01 22.87 0.33
CA PHE A 25 -12.04 23.96 1.30
C PHE A 25 -13.48 24.36 1.62
N GLU A 26 -13.85 24.24 2.88
CA GLU A 26 -14.96 24.99 3.44
C GLU A 26 -14.40 26.30 3.98
N PHE A 27 -14.96 27.43 3.56
CA PHE A 27 -14.50 28.74 3.98
C PHE A 27 -15.41 29.30 5.08
N CYS A 28 -14.84 30.15 5.92
CA CYS A 28 -15.60 30.98 6.85
C CYS A 28 -14.99 32.38 6.93
N LYS A 29 -15.78 33.36 7.38
CA LYS A 29 -15.25 34.68 7.73
C LYS A 29 -14.37 34.56 8.99
N PRO A 30 -13.21 35.23 9.06
CA PRO A 30 -12.36 35.20 10.24
C PRO A 30 -13.11 35.61 11.52
N PHE A 31 -12.94 34.84 12.60
CA PHE A 31 -13.54 35.10 13.92
C PHE A 31 -12.49 34.91 15.04
N SER A 32 -12.77 35.46 16.22
CA SER A 32 -11.86 35.36 17.37
C SER A 32 -11.90 33.97 18.02
N LEU A 33 -10.74 33.39 18.31
CA LEU A 33 -10.59 32.14 19.07
C LEU A 33 -10.52 32.34 20.59
N SER A 34 -10.72 33.57 21.09
CA SER A 34 -10.59 33.92 22.52
C SER A 34 -11.49 33.13 23.46
N PHE A 35 -12.58 32.54 22.97
CA PHE A 35 -13.48 31.65 23.74
C PHE A 35 -12.80 30.36 24.22
N LEU A 36 -11.68 29.95 23.60
CA LEU A 36 -10.93 28.76 24.01
C LEU A 36 -10.23 28.91 25.37
N ALA A 37 -10.11 30.14 25.89
CA ALA A 37 -9.58 30.39 27.24
C ALA A 37 -10.43 29.75 28.35
N ASP A 38 -11.74 29.65 28.14
CA ASP A 38 -12.69 29.11 29.12
C ASP A 38 -12.59 27.57 29.26
N ILE A 39 -11.96 26.90 28.30
CA ILE A 39 -11.81 25.43 28.25
C ILE A 39 -10.34 25.01 28.42
N GLY A 40 -9.41 25.71 27.75
CA GLY A 40 -7.97 25.46 27.84
C GLY A 40 -7.25 26.17 29.00
N GLY A 41 -7.95 27.01 29.76
CA GLY A 41 -7.37 27.87 30.78
C GLY A 41 -6.43 28.94 30.20
N PRO A 42 -5.60 29.60 31.03
CA PRO A 42 -4.76 30.72 30.59
C PRO A 42 -3.68 30.36 29.56
N TYR A 43 -3.44 29.07 29.30
CA TYR A 43 -2.44 28.56 28.36
C TYR A 43 -3.05 27.89 27.11
N TRP A 44 -4.35 28.09 26.86
CA TRP A 44 -5.09 27.47 25.73
C TRP A 44 -4.38 27.58 24.37
N GLY A 45 -3.74 28.72 24.08
CA GLY A 45 -3.02 28.94 22.82
C GLY A 45 -1.86 27.97 22.61
N LEU A 46 -1.15 27.59 23.67
CA LEU A 46 -0.07 26.60 23.59
C LEU A 46 -0.62 25.17 23.43
N LYS A 47 -1.79 24.88 24.01
CA LYS A 47 -2.42 23.54 23.98
C LYS A 47 -3.06 23.21 22.62
N TYR A 48 -3.55 24.23 21.90
CA TYR A 48 -4.40 24.02 20.71
C TYR A 48 -3.92 24.71 19.42
N VAL A 49 -2.85 25.53 19.46
CA VAL A 49 -2.33 26.27 18.28
C VAL A 49 -0.85 25.94 18.00
N GLN A 50 -0.25 24.98 18.70
CA GLN A 50 1.12 24.53 18.44
C GLN A 50 1.20 23.39 17.39
N GLY A 51 1.48 23.78 16.15
CA GLY A 51 1.74 22.87 15.03
C GLY A 51 0.48 22.17 14.51
N SER A 52 0.65 21.28 13.52
CA SER A 52 -0.42 20.52 12.85
C SER A 52 -1.02 19.39 13.69
N LYS A 53 -0.86 19.41 15.02
CA LYS A 53 -1.39 18.35 15.89
C LYS A 53 -2.92 18.46 16.00
N PRO A 54 -3.68 17.39 15.73
CA PRO A 54 -5.13 17.44 15.83
C PRO A 54 -5.55 17.70 17.28
N ILE A 55 -6.43 18.68 17.48
CA ILE A 55 -7.04 18.96 18.78
C ILE A 55 -7.97 17.77 19.10
N LYS A 56 -7.61 16.95 20.10
CA LYS A 56 -8.39 15.77 20.52
C LYS A 56 -9.46 16.08 21.60
N ASP A 57 -9.63 17.34 21.96
CA ASP A 57 -10.50 17.80 23.05
C ASP A 57 -11.89 18.13 22.50
N GLN A 58 -12.87 17.23 22.69
CA GLN A 58 -14.17 17.32 22.03
C GLN A 58 -14.92 18.63 22.35
N ASN A 59 -14.83 19.12 23.59
CA ASN A 59 -15.46 20.39 23.98
C ASN A 59 -14.91 21.58 23.18
N VAL A 60 -13.62 21.52 22.81
CA VAL A 60 -12.98 22.53 21.95
C VAL A 60 -13.37 22.35 20.49
N ILE A 61 -13.42 21.10 20.00
CA ILE A 61 -13.88 20.79 18.64
C ILE A 61 -15.31 21.29 18.42
N ASP A 62 -16.22 21.04 19.36
CA ASP A 62 -17.63 21.43 19.24
C ASP A 62 -17.81 22.94 19.20
N GLN A 63 -17.05 23.70 20.01
CA GLN A 63 -17.06 25.17 19.97
C GLN A 63 -16.43 25.72 18.68
N LEU A 64 -15.33 25.13 18.20
CA LEU A 64 -14.72 25.48 16.92
C LEU A 64 -15.69 25.25 15.75
N ASN A 65 -16.34 24.08 15.70
CA ASN A 65 -17.34 23.74 14.70
C ASN A 65 -18.58 24.63 14.78
N TYR A 66 -19.03 25.00 15.99
CA TYR A 66 -20.12 25.95 16.18
C TYR A 66 -19.77 27.31 15.57
N HIS A 67 -18.65 27.91 15.96
CA HIS A 67 -18.23 29.22 15.44
C HIS A 67 -17.88 29.19 13.94
N PHE A 68 -17.31 28.10 13.43
CA PHE A 68 -17.05 27.91 12.00
C PHE A 68 -18.34 27.90 11.18
N ASN A 69 -19.33 27.09 11.58
CA ASN A 69 -20.59 27.00 10.85
C ASN A 69 -21.41 28.30 10.88
N GLN A 70 -21.36 29.07 11.98
CA GLN A 70 -21.99 30.40 12.05
C GLN A 70 -21.37 31.42 11.09
N ASN A 71 -20.10 31.23 10.69
CA ASN A 71 -19.36 32.16 9.84
C ASN A 71 -19.11 31.63 8.42
N ARG A 72 -19.66 30.47 8.05
CA ARG A 72 -19.38 29.75 6.80
C ARG A 72 -19.72 30.57 5.55
N THR A 73 -18.87 30.52 4.53
CA THR A 73 -19.00 31.21 3.24
C THR A 73 -18.82 30.26 2.06
N GLY A 74 -19.42 30.60 0.91
CA GLY A 74 -19.23 29.87 -0.34
C GLY A 74 -17.90 30.19 -1.02
N ASP A 75 -17.41 31.42 -0.85
CA ASP A 75 -16.17 31.91 -1.46
C ASP A 75 -15.05 32.02 -0.42
N ALA A 76 -13.80 31.93 -0.91
CA ALA A 76 -12.61 32.23 -0.11
C ALA A 76 -12.60 33.71 0.30
N PRO A 77 -12.22 34.05 1.55
CA PRO A 77 -12.17 35.44 1.99
C PRO A 77 -11.13 36.22 1.19
N THR A 78 -11.60 37.14 0.34
CA THR A 78 -10.75 38.13 -0.33
C THR A 78 -10.26 39.16 0.68
N PHE A 79 -8.95 39.27 0.80
CA PHE A 79 -8.29 40.41 1.43
C PHE A 79 -8.04 41.45 0.35
N ASP A 80 -8.45 42.71 0.57
CA ASP A 80 -8.23 43.80 -0.40
C ASP A 80 -6.73 44.13 -0.50
N VAL A 81 -6.04 43.48 -1.44
CA VAL A 81 -4.66 43.77 -1.80
C VAL A 81 -4.64 44.62 -3.07
N PRO A 82 -4.11 45.86 -3.05
CA PRO A 82 -4.04 46.70 -4.24
C PRO A 82 -3.10 46.09 -5.30
N ALA A 83 -3.47 46.22 -6.58
CA ALA A 83 -3.00 45.33 -7.64
C ALA A 83 -1.74 45.77 -8.44
N ALA A 84 -1.19 44.79 -9.19
CA ALA A 84 -0.19 44.84 -10.29
C ALA A 84 1.31 44.76 -9.90
N PRO A 85 2.23 44.31 -10.79
CA PRO A 85 2.08 43.77 -12.16
C PRO A 85 2.67 42.32 -12.35
N VAL A 86 3.06 41.96 -13.57
CA VAL A 86 3.18 40.59 -14.14
C VAL A 86 4.55 39.88 -13.96
N THR A 87 4.53 38.53 -13.93
CA THR A 87 5.64 37.52 -14.09
C THR A 87 6.85 37.56 -13.13
N THR A 88 7.09 36.47 -12.38
CA THR A 88 8.02 35.34 -12.73
C THR A 88 7.92 34.19 -11.70
N GLU A 89 8.49 33.03 -12.03
CA GLU A 89 8.56 31.73 -11.33
C GLU A 89 9.09 31.75 -9.86
N GLN A 90 8.63 30.83 -8.97
CA GLN A 90 9.43 30.23 -7.86
C GLN A 90 8.72 29.19 -6.92
N ASN A 91 9.43 28.05 -6.74
CA ASN A 91 9.30 26.83 -5.89
C ASN A 91 8.42 26.70 -4.60
N ASN A 92 7.99 25.43 -4.32
CA ASN A 92 7.61 24.73 -3.04
C ASN A 92 6.17 24.11 -2.92
N PRO A 93 5.82 23.27 -1.89
CA PRO A 93 5.95 21.79 -1.98
C PRO A 93 4.77 20.93 -1.41
N VAL A 94 4.87 19.59 -1.37
CA VAL A 94 3.91 18.56 -0.83
C VAL A 94 4.14 18.23 0.64
N GLU A 95 3.10 17.65 1.23
CA GLU A 95 3.16 16.80 2.41
C GLU A 95 2.42 15.49 2.10
N GLU A 96 3.15 14.38 2.02
CA GLU A 96 2.61 13.05 1.77
C GLU A 96 1.77 12.56 2.96
N ASP A 97 0.71 11.76 2.70
CA ASP A 97 0.01 11.02 3.76
C ASP A 97 0.76 9.69 4.01
N ASP A 98 1.62 9.70 5.02
CA ASP A 98 2.59 8.66 5.30
C ASP A 98 2.23 7.91 6.60
N SER A 99 1.20 7.05 6.53
CA SER A 99 0.72 6.26 7.68
C SER A 99 0.36 4.79 7.35
N GLU A 100 1.37 4.01 6.96
CA GLU A 100 1.41 2.58 7.29
C GLU A 100 2.71 2.26 8.06
N GLU A 101 2.89 2.92 9.20
CA GLU A 101 3.67 2.30 10.27
C GLU A 101 2.92 1.07 10.80
N ILE A 102 3.66 0.03 11.19
CA ILE A 102 3.12 -0.97 12.10
C ILE A 102 2.95 -0.25 13.44
N VAL A 103 1.77 0.32 13.66
CA VAL A 103 1.40 0.99 14.91
C VAL A 103 1.21 -0.08 15.97
N SER A 104 2.32 -0.54 16.54
CA SER A 104 2.35 -0.97 17.94
C SER A 104 2.07 0.29 18.75
N ASP A 105 0.78 0.57 18.94
CA ASP A 105 0.28 1.85 19.40
C ASP A 105 0.94 2.23 20.74
N PRO A 106 1.75 3.31 20.80
CA PRO A 106 2.39 3.71 22.05
C PRO A 106 1.35 3.97 23.14
N ILE A 107 0.13 4.36 22.73
CA ILE A 107 -1.04 4.55 23.58
C ILE A 107 -1.44 3.24 24.25
N ILE A 108 -1.54 2.12 23.52
CA ILE A 108 -1.88 0.81 24.10
C ILE A 108 -0.78 0.36 25.09
N ALA A 109 0.49 0.62 24.77
CA ALA A 109 1.60 0.27 25.66
C ALA A 109 1.64 1.10 26.96
N GLU A 110 1.19 2.36 26.94
CA GLU A 110 1.05 3.20 28.13
C GLU A 110 -0.25 2.90 28.90
N GLU A 111 -1.40 2.75 28.23
CA GLU A 111 -2.69 2.39 28.86
C GLU A 111 -2.61 1.04 29.61
N ILE A 112 -1.99 0.02 29.02
CA ILE A 112 -1.78 -1.28 29.68
C ILE A 112 -0.91 -1.14 30.94
N LYS A 113 0.05 -0.21 30.92
CA LYS A 113 1.01 0.03 32.01
C LYS A 113 0.40 0.88 33.14
N GLU A 114 -0.53 1.77 32.82
CA GLU A 114 -1.39 2.45 33.81
C GLU A 114 -2.41 1.49 34.42
N LEU A 115 -3.00 0.59 33.63
CA LEU A 115 -3.97 -0.41 34.11
C LEU A 115 -3.33 -1.52 34.98
N ASN A 116 -2.07 -1.86 34.75
CA ASN A 116 -1.40 -2.93 35.49
C ASN A 116 0.12 -2.71 35.63
N PRO A 117 0.60 -1.95 36.64
CA PRO A 117 2.00 -1.54 36.74
C PRO A 117 2.99 -2.68 37.01
N ASP A 118 2.51 -3.86 37.41
CA ASP A 118 3.31 -5.08 37.58
C ASP A 118 3.42 -5.94 36.30
N LEU A 119 2.82 -5.52 35.18
CA LEU A 119 2.87 -6.28 33.93
C LEU A 119 4.28 -6.31 33.33
N LYS A 120 4.98 -7.41 33.54
CA LYS A 120 6.26 -7.72 32.91
C LYS A 120 6.02 -8.39 31.57
N MET A 121 6.72 -7.93 30.52
CA MET A 121 6.74 -8.62 29.24
C MET A 121 7.31 -10.03 29.44
N ASP A 122 6.53 -11.03 29.06
CA ASP A 122 6.92 -12.43 29.18
C ASP A 122 7.71 -12.88 27.95
N ILE A 123 8.95 -13.34 28.16
CA ILE A 123 9.93 -13.58 27.10
C ILE A 123 10.08 -15.09 26.85
N MET A 124 9.56 -15.55 25.71
CA MET A 124 9.67 -16.94 25.24
C MET A 124 11.13 -17.39 25.11
N GLY A 125 12.01 -16.52 24.61
CA GLY A 125 13.38 -16.92 24.34
C GLY A 125 14.19 -15.90 23.54
N THR A 126 15.39 -16.35 23.14
CA THR A 126 16.32 -15.59 22.32
C THR A 126 16.51 -16.24 20.96
N PHE A 127 16.55 -15.39 19.94
CA PHE A 127 16.66 -15.75 18.54
C PHE A 127 17.80 -14.95 17.88
N GLN A 128 18.34 -15.50 16.79
CA GLN A 128 19.37 -14.88 15.98
C GLN A 128 18.81 -14.64 14.58
N ALA A 129 18.94 -13.42 14.05
CA ALA A 129 18.69 -13.19 12.62
C ALA A 129 19.71 -13.96 11.78
N ILE A 130 19.24 -14.71 10.79
CA ILE A 130 20.08 -15.43 9.82
C ILE A 130 19.71 -15.02 8.40
N GLN A 131 20.68 -15.01 7.50
CA GLN A 131 20.44 -14.65 6.10
C GLN A 131 19.82 -15.81 5.32
N PHE A 132 18.75 -15.52 4.57
CA PHE A 132 18.27 -16.38 3.50
C PHE A 132 19.39 -16.69 2.49
N VAL A 133 19.33 -17.85 1.84
CA VAL A 133 20.37 -18.26 0.88
C VAL A 133 20.20 -17.51 -0.46
N ASN A 134 18.96 -17.32 -0.89
CA ASN A 134 18.50 -16.49 -2.01
C ASN A 134 16.95 -16.48 -2.00
N GLU A 135 16.32 -16.11 -3.11
CA GLU A 135 14.88 -16.09 -3.32
C GLU A 135 14.29 -17.51 -3.34
N SER A 136 14.85 -18.40 -4.17
CA SER A 136 14.24 -19.69 -4.60
C SER A 136 14.89 -20.96 -4.03
N ASP A 137 15.74 -20.84 -3.00
CA ASP A 137 16.32 -22.00 -2.33
C ASP A 137 15.25 -22.86 -1.63
N LYS A 138 15.33 -24.18 -1.81
CA LYS A 138 14.29 -25.13 -1.38
C LYS A 138 14.13 -25.29 0.14
N ILE A 139 15.06 -24.78 0.94
CA ILE A 139 15.07 -24.96 2.40
C ILE A 139 15.14 -23.60 3.11
N ASN A 140 15.98 -22.70 2.60
CA ASN A 140 16.23 -21.38 3.18
C ASN A 140 16.04 -20.25 2.14
N GLY A 141 15.13 -20.46 1.19
CA GLY A 141 14.72 -19.46 0.21
C GLY A 141 13.57 -18.61 0.74
N LEU A 142 13.62 -17.30 0.46
CA LEU A 142 12.59 -16.37 0.91
C LEU A 142 11.22 -16.68 0.29
N GLU A 143 11.14 -16.89 -1.03
CA GLU A 143 9.91 -17.27 -1.75
C GLU A 143 9.31 -18.56 -1.17
N THR A 144 10.15 -19.58 -0.99
CA THR A 144 9.71 -20.91 -0.52
C THR A 144 9.11 -20.81 0.88
N LEU A 145 9.84 -20.24 1.83
CA LEU A 145 9.41 -20.15 3.23
C LEU A 145 8.23 -19.20 3.42
N VAL A 146 8.16 -18.10 2.66
CA VAL A 146 7.02 -17.17 2.74
C VAL A 146 5.76 -17.79 2.13
N ASN A 147 5.82 -18.44 0.96
CA ASN A 147 4.66 -19.09 0.37
C ASN A 147 4.10 -20.21 1.27
N GLU A 148 4.96 -21.02 1.89
CA GLU A 148 4.55 -22.09 2.82
C GLU A 148 3.88 -21.56 4.10
N ASN A 149 4.17 -20.33 4.52
CA ASN A 149 3.71 -19.76 5.79
C ASN A 149 2.88 -18.48 5.62
N PHE A 150 2.41 -18.16 4.40
CA PHE A 150 1.93 -16.84 4.02
C PHE A 150 0.86 -16.27 4.96
N TYR A 151 -0.22 -17.01 5.21
CA TYR A 151 -1.31 -16.58 6.10
C TYR A 151 -0.94 -16.56 7.59
N SER A 152 0.14 -17.23 7.99
CA SER A 152 0.69 -17.14 9.36
C SER A 152 1.60 -15.92 9.55
N LEU A 153 2.30 -15.49 8.48
CA LEU A 153 3.15 -14.30 8.48
C LEU A 153 2.33 -13.01 8.31
N PHE A 154 1.35 -13.02 7.41
CA PHE A 154 0.56 -11.84 7.05
C PHE A 154 -0.88 -11.98 7.53
N THR A 155 -1.09 -11.82 8.84
CA THR A 155 -2.41 -11.98 9.49
C THR A 155 -3.49 -10.99 8.99
N PHE A 156 -3.11 -9.94 8.27
CA PHE A 156 -4.05 -9.02 7.59
C PHE A 156 -4.56 -9.56 6.25
N PHE A 157 -3.93 -10.60 5.67
CA PHE A 157 -4.46 -11.40 4.58
C PHE A 157 -5.15 -12.65 5.16
N GLN A 158 -6.44 -12.52 5.48
CA GLN A 158 -7.26 -13.64 5.96
C GLN A 158 -7.52 -14.63 4.82
N GLU A 159 -7.29 -15.93 5.06
CA GLU A 159 -7.44 -16.97 4.04
C GLU A 159 -8.87 -17.02 3.48
N GLU A 160 -9.89 -16.75 4.30
CA GLU A 160 -11.30 -16.72 3.92
C GLU A 160 -11.62 -15.68 2.83
N ASN A 161 -10.82 -14.61 2.79
CA ASN A 161 -11.00 -13.42 1.95
C ASN A 161 -9.83 -13.23 0.96
N THR A 162 -8.98 -14.24 0.80
CA THR A 162 -7.87 -14.22 -0.17
C THR A 162 -7.69 -15.55 -0.91
N VAL A 163 -7.12 -15.45 -2.11
CA VAL A 163 -6.63 -16.58 -2.91
C VAL A 163 -5.22 -16.25 -3.39
N LEU A 164 -4.21 -16.86 -2.76
CA LEU A 164 -2.82 -16.87 -3.22
C LEU A 164 -2.62 -17.94 -4.30
N VAL A 165 -1.97 -17.57 -5.40
CA VAL A 165 -1.55 -18.46 -6.49
C VAL A 165 -0.03 -18.32 -6.65
N PRO A 166 0.78 -19.22 -6.05
CA PRO A 166 2.25 -19.12 -6.03
C PRO A 166 2.93 -19.64 -7.31
N GLU A 167 2.18 -19.84 -8.41
CA GLU A 167 2.70 -20.41 -9.65
C GLU A 167 3.10 -19.33 -10.67
N ASN A 168 4.28 -18.73 -10.48
CA ASN A 168 4.80 -17.62 -11.28
C ASN A 168 4.58 -17.77 -12.80
N ARG A 169 5.05 -18.87 -13.41
CA ARG A 169 5.06 -19.08 -14.88
C ARG A 169 3.72 -18.96 -15.59
N LYS A 170 2.59 -19.02 -14.88
CA LYS A 170 1.27 -18.80 -15.48
C LYS A 170 1.10 -17.35 -15.94
N PHE A 171 1.52 -16.40 -15.13
CA PHE A 171 1.15 -14.99 -15.26
C PHE A 171 2.22 -14.19 -16.01
N MET A 172 2.45 -14.54 -17.28
CA MET A 172 3.36 -13.76 -18.14
C MET A 172 2.65 -12.51 -18.68
N ILE A 173 3.29 -11.35 -18.54
CA ILE A 173 2.90 -10.13 -19.26
C ILE A 173 3.43 -10.23 -20.69
N ASP A 174 2.56 -10.04 -21.68
CA ASP A 174 2.97 -10.04 -23.08
C ASP A 174 3.89 -8.85 -23.37
N GLY A 175 4.99 -9.11 -24.09
CA GLY A 175 5.95 -8.07 -24.43
C GLY A 175 5.38 -7.13 -25.49
N VAL A 176 5.69 -5.84 -25.41
CA VAL A 176 5.35 -4.91 -26.50
C VAL A 176 6.13 -5.31 -27.76
N TYR A 177 5.38 -5.52 -28.84
CA TYR A 177 5.90 -5.78 -30.17
C TYR A 177 6.14 -4.46 -30.89
N LYS A 178 7.26 -4.35 -31.60
CA LYS A 178 7.47 -3.27 -32.58
C LYS A 178 6.63 -3.50 -33.84
N GLU A 179 6.54 -2.50 -34.70
CA GLU A 179 5.91 -2.59 -36.03
C GLU A 179 6.54 -3.68 -36.92
N ASP A 180 7.80 -4.04 -36.69
CA ASP A 180 8.51 -5.14 -37.39
C ASP A 180 8.19 -6.55 -36.83
N GLY A 181 7.31 -6.65 -35.83
CA GLY A 181 6.94 -7.90 -35.16
C GLY A 181 7.97 -8.43 -34.15
N SER A 182 9.11 -7.76 -33.95
CA SER A 182 10.07 -8.11 -32.91
C SER A 182 9.58 -7.65 -31.53
N ILE A 183 9.71 -8.52 -30.53
CA ILE A 183 9.47 -8.15 -29.13
C ILE A 183 10.58 -7.21 -28.70
N ILE A 184 10.24 -6.08 -28.08
CA ILE A 184 11.24 -5.20 -27.47
C ILE A 184 11.93 -5.97 -26.33
N PRO A 185 13.26 -6.21 -26.39
CA PRO A 185 13.95 -7.01 -25.39
C PRO A 185 13.79 -6.42 -23.98
N GLY A 186 13.44 -7.27 -23.01
CA GLY A 186 13.30 -6.89 -21.60
C GLY A 186 11.90 -6.47 -21.14
N ILE A 187 10.86 -6.49 -22.00
CA ILE A 187 9.48 -6.11 -21.57
C ILE A 187 8.68 -7.29 -21.00
N ARG A 188 9.01 -8.54 -21.33
CA ARG A 188 8.39 -9.69 -20.67
C ARG A 188 8.76 -9.71 -19.19
N SER A 189 7.74 -9.80 -18.35
CA SER A 189 7.86 -9.96 -16.90
C SER A 189 6.83 -10.99 -16.42
N ILE A 190 7.14 -11.64 -15.30
CA ILE A 190 6.35 -12.69 -14.66
C ILE A 190 6.43 -12.39 -13.16
N PRO A 191 5.34 -12.10 -12.44
CA PRO A 191 5.37 -11.96 -10.99
C PRO A 191 5.53 -13.33 -10.36
N ASP A 192 6.12 -13.41 -9.18
CA ASP A 192 6.33 -14.68 -8.50
C ASP A 192 5.02 -15.30 -7.99
N ALA A 193 4.08 -14.47 -7.53
CA ALA A 193 2.75 -14.93 -7.17
C ALA A 193 1.65 -13.91 -7.50
N LEU A 194 0.42 -14.41 -7.61
CA LEU A 194 -0.80 -13.61 -7.76
C LEU A 194 -1.65 -13.80 -6.51
N LEU A 195 -2.06 -12.72 -5.86
CA LEU A 195 -2.95 -12.77 -4.69
C LEU A 195 -4.22 -11.95 -4.97
N ILE A 196 -5.35 -12.63 -5.08
CA ILE A 196 -6.65 -11.96 -5.16
C ILE A 196 -7.17 -11.76 -3.74
N LYS A 197 -7.46 -10.51 -3.37
CA LYS A 197 -8.08 -10.13 -2.09
C LYS A 197 -9.52 -9.70 -2.34
N PHE A 198 -10.43 -10.14 -1.48
CA PHE A 198 -11.83 -9.75 -1.43
C PHE A 198 -12.10 -8.84 -0.23
N ASP A 199 -12.80 -7.74 -0.46
CA ASP A 199 -13.35 -6.87 0.59
C ASP A 199 -14.76 -6.41 0.17
N PRO A 200 -15.84 -6.93 0.78
CA PRO A 200 -17.21 -6.57 0.42
C PRO A 200 -17.55 -5.10 0.74
N ASN A 201 -16.74 -4.42 1.55
CA ASN A 201 -16.96 -3.03 1.93
C ASN A 201 -16.37 -2.03 0.91
N MET A 202 -15.51 -2.49 0.01
CA MET A 202 -14.88 -1.65 -1.01
C MET A 202 -15.88 -1.39 -2.16
N MET A 203 -16.66 -0.31 -2.01
CA MET A 203 -17.85 -0.04 -2.83
C MET A 203 -17.63 -0.05 -4.35
N ASP A 204 -16.49 0.47 -4.83
CA ASP A 204 -16.22 0.54 -6.27
C ASP A 204 -15.70 -0.78 -6.85
N CYS A 205 -14.80 -1.48 -6.17
CA CYS A 205 -14.29 -2.76 -6.64
C CYS A 205 -13.98 -3.68 -5.44
N PRO A 206 -14.84 -4.68 -5.15
CA PRO A 206 -14.67 -5.55 -3.98
C PRO A 206 -13.57 -6.60 -4.18
N LEU A 207 -12.90 -6.64 -5.33
CA LEU A 207 -11.71 -7.44 -5.58
C LEU A 207 -10.51 -6.53 -5.80
N GLN A 208 -9.36 -6.94 -5.26
CA GLN A 208 -8.05 -6.34 -5.50
C GLN A 208 -7.11 -7.40 -6.05
N VAL A 209 -6.39 -7.06 -7.12
CA VAL A 209 -5.34 -7.89 -7.70
C VAL A 209 -4.01 -7.47 -7.12
N ASN A 210 -3.32 -8.37 -6.41
CA ASN A 210 -1.99 -8.13 -5.87
C ASN A 210 -0.96 -8.94 -6.66
N LEU A 211 0.03 -8.24 -7.23
CA LEU A 211 1.15 -8.81 -7.95
C LEU A 211 2.33 -8.93 -6.99
N ILE A 212 2.68 -10.16 -6.57
CA ILE A 212 3.73 -10.39 -5.58
C ILE A 212 5.05 -10.66 -6.28
N GLU A 213 6.10 -10.00 -5.80
CA GLU A 213 7.50 -10.23 -6.16
C GLU A 213 8.29 -10.59 -4.89
N TYR A 214 9.09 -11.65 -4.95
CA TYR A 214 9.95 -12.10 -3.86
C TYR A 214 11.41 -11.79 -4.17
N GLU A 215 12.01 -10.85 -3.45
CA GLU A 215 13.41 -10.45 -3.64
C GLU A 215 14.25 -10.72 -2.39
N CYS A 216 15.55 -10.99 -2.56
CA CYS A 216 16.38 -11.40 -1.45
C CYS A 216 17.83 -10.93 -1.63
N TYR A 217 18.34 -10.07 -0.75
CA TYR A 217 19.77 -9.78 -0.74
C TYR A 217 20.58 -11.03 -0.33
N GLY A 218 20.11 -11.72 0.72
CA GLY A 218 20.61 -13.00 1.19
C GLY A 218 22.11 -12.99 1.44
N GLN A 219 22.73 -14.17 1.34
CA GLN A 219 24.17 -14.36 1.60
C GLN A 219 25.10 -13.78 0.52
N LYS A 220 24.56 -13.32 -0.62
CA LYS A 220 25.35 -12.88 -1.79
C LYS A 220 25.48 -11.37 -1.89
N LYS A 221 24.45 -10.60 -1.51
CA LYS A 221 24.36 -9.15 -1.76
C LYS A 221 24.67 -8.38 -0.46
N ASN A 222 25.87 -8.58 0.09
CA ASN A 222 26.19 -8.21 1.49
C ASN A 222 26.58 -6.75 1.74
N THR A 223 27.01 -5.99 0.73
CA THR A 223 27.45 -4.59 0.90
C THR A 223 26.37 -3.61 0.45
N ALA A 224 26.27 -2.46 1.13
CA ALA A 224 25.28 -1.43 0.79
C ALA A 224 25.34 -0.98 -0.69
N SER A 225 26.53 -0.94 -1.29
CA SER A 225 26.70 -0.63 -2.71
C SER A 225 26.12 -1.72 -3.62
N ILE A 226 26.26 -3.00 -3.28
CA ILE A 226 25.68 -4.11 -4.06
C ILE A 226 24.16 -4.14 -3.87
N LYS A 227 23.67 -3.94 -2.64
CA LYS A 227 22.22 -3.86 -2.35
C LYS A 227 21.56 -2.71 -3.12
N SER A 228 22.10 -1.50 -3.01
CA SER A 228 21.62 -0.32 -3.74
C SER A 228 21.71 -0.51 -5.27
N GLY A 229 22.81 -1.08 -5.76
CA GLY A 229 22.94 -1.41 -7.19
C GLY A 229 21.87 -2.40 -7.66
N TYR A 230 21.61 -3.46 -6.89
CA TYR A 230 20.60 -4.47 -7.21
C TYR A 230 19.17 -3.91 -7.14
N LEU A 231 18.85 -3.12 -6.11
CA LEU A 231 17.56 -2.44 -5.96
C LEU A 231 17.23 -1.56 -7.18
N ASN A 232 18.19 -0.74 -7.60
CA ASN A 232 18.00 0.22 -8.70
C ASN A 232 18.10 -0.41 -10.10
N SER A 233 18.87 -1.50 -10.28
CA SER A 233 19.06 -2.13 -11.60
C SER A 233 18.15 -3.33 -11.87
N THR A 234 17.62 -3.97 -10.83
CA THR A 234 16.84 -5.21 -10.93
C THR A 234 15.45 -5.03 -10.35
N ILE A 235 15.35 -4.79 -9.03
CA ILE A 235 14.06 -4.75 -8.30
C ILE A 235 13.14 -3.66 -8.84
N ILE A 236 13.56 -2.38 -8.78
CA ILE A 236 12.73 -1.25 -9.23
C ILE A 236 12.31 -1.43 -10.70
N PRO A 237 13.21 -1.74 -11.66
CA PRO A 237 12.81 -2.05 -13.03
C PRO A 237 11.84 -3.24 -13.18
N GLN A 238 11.91 -4.27 -12.33
CA GLN A 238 10.98 -5.39 -12.32
C GLN A 238 9.56 -4.94 -11.93
N LEU A 239 9.45 -4.26 -10.79
CA LEU A 239 8.17 -3.74 -10.28
C LEU A 239 7.54 -2.74 -11.25
N MET A 240 8.36 -1.87 -11.87
CA MET A 240 7.93 -0.96 -12.93
C MET A 240 7.39 -1.69 -14.16
N ARG A 241 7.94 -2.86 -14.55
CA ARG A 241 7.42 -3.65 -15.68
C ARG A 241 6.03 -4.21 -15.38
N PHE A 242 5.80 -4.69 -14.16
CA PHE A 242 4.47 -5.13 -13.73
C PHE A 242 3.46 -3.98 -13.79
N ALA A 243 3.81 -2.84 -13.21
CA ALA A 243 2.96 -1.65 -13.23
C ALA A 243 2.70 -1.16 -14.68
N ALA A 244 3.71 -1.13 -15.53
CA ALA A 244 3.58 -0.76 -16.94
C ALA A 244 2.61 -1.68 -17.71
N GLY A 245 2.66 -3.00 -17.50
CA GLY A 245 1.85 -3.97 -18.24
C GLY A 245 0.33 -3.77 -18.10
N PHE A 246 -0.13 -3.21 -16.98
CA PHE A 246 -1.54 -2.93 -16.72
C PHE A 246 -1.90 -1.42 -16.75
N SER A 247 -0.90 -0.55 -16.88
CA SER A 247 -1.10 0.91 -16.98
C SER A 247 -1.85 1.32 -18.26
N ILE A 248 -2.58 2.44 -18.21
CA ILE A 248 -3.18 3.10 -19.39
C ILE A 248 -2.15 3.55 -20.45
N ILE A 249 -0.87 3.55 -20.10
CA ILE A 249 0.25 3.88 -21.01
C ILE A 249 0.51 2.72 -22.00
N THR A 250 0.21 1.48 -21.62
CA THR A 250 0.32 0.32 -22.52
C THR A 250 -0.87 0.27 -23.46
N ASP A 251 -0.65 -0.16 -24.71
CA ASP A 251 -1.69 -0.33 -25.72
C ASP A 251 -2.93 -1.08 -25.19
N ARG A 252 -4.11 -0.55 -25.48
CA ARG A 252 -5.38 -1.04 -24.95
C ARG A 252 -5.67 -2.47 -25.37
N GLU A 253 -5.30 -2.87 -26.59
CA GLU A 253 -5.56 -4.23 -27.07
C GLU A 253 -4.61 -5.24 -26.40
N THR A 254 -3.33 -4.91 -26.29
CA THR A 254 -2.29 -5.69 -25.62
C THR A 254 -2.58 -5.86 -24.13
N ARG A 255 -2.96 -4.78 -23.44
CA ARG A 255 -3.38 -4.79 -22.04
C ARG A 255 -4.64 -5.67 -21.85
N ARG A 256 -5.65 -5.50 -22.70
CA ARG A 256 -6.88 -6.32 -22.63
C ARG A 256 -6.58 -7.81 -22.82
N LYS A 257 -5.77 -8.18 -23.82
CA LYS A 257 -5.34 -9.58 -24.05
C LYS A 257 -4.61 -10.17 -22.83
N THR A 258 -3.72 -9.38 -22.21
CA THR A 258 -3.01 -9.79 -20.99
C THR A 258 -4.00 -10.06 -19.86
N VAL A 259 -4.93 -9.13 -19.60
CA VAL A 259 -5.98 -9.28 -18.57
C VAL A 259 -6.90 -10.48 -18.86
N ASP A 260 -7.38 -10.63 -20.10
CA ASP A 260 -8.22 -11.77 -20.52
C ASP A 260 -7.53 -13.10 -20.23
N ASN A 261 -6.26 -13.23 -20.64
CA ASN A 261 -5.49 -14.46 -20.46
C ASN A 261 -5.14 -14.74 -19.00
N TRP A 262 -4.95 -13.72 -18.18
CA TRP A 262 -4.70 -13.89 -16.74
C TRP A 262 -5.97 -14.30 -16.00
N ILE A 263 -7.14 -13.73 -16.36
CA ILE A 263 -8.43 -14.15 -15.82
C ILE A 263 -8.70 -15.61 -16.20
N GLU A 264 -8.54 -15.98 -17.47
CA GLU A 264 -8.66 -17.37 -17.95
C GLU A 264 -7.81 -18.33 -17.11
N LYS A 265 -6.51 -18.05 -16.97
CA LYS A 265 -5.58 -18.88 -16.17
C LYS A 265 -5.91 -18.94 -14.67
N PHE A 266 -6.49 -17.88 -14.11
CA PHE A 266 -6.92 -17.85 -12.71
C PHE A 266 -8.19 -18.68 -12.51
N MET A 267 -9.16 -18.56 -13.42
CA MET A 267 -10.38 -19.39 -13.42
C MET A 267 -10.03 -20.87 -13.63
N ASP A 268 -9.15 -21.20 -14.58
CA ASP A 268 -8.60 -22.55 -14.80
C ASP A 268 -7.88 -23.10 -13.58
N TYR A 269 -7.21 -22.25 -12.78
CA TYR A 269 -6.58 -22.66 -11.53
C TYR A 269 -7.61 -23.00 -10.46
N ILE A 270 -8.64 -22.17 -10.29
CA ILE A 270 -9.72 -22.41 -9.31
C ILE A 270 -10.53 -23.66 -9.69
N ALA A 271 -10.83 -23.85 -10.98
CA ALA A 271 -11.67 -24.95 -11.48
C ALA A 271 -11.01 -26.34 -11.44
N ARG A 272 -9.76 -26.46 -10.97
CA ARG A 272 -9.11 -27.78 -10.78
C ARG A 272 -9.78 -28.53 -9.64
N ALA A 273 -9.95 -29.84 -9.79
CA ALA A 273 -10.58 -30.69 -8.76
C ALA A 273 -9.85 -30.65 -7.40
N GLU A 274 -8.53 -30.45 -7.41
CA GLU A 274 -7.71 -30.23 -6.21
C GLU A 274 -8.02 -28.91 -5.47
N ASN A 275 -8.65 -27.95 -6.15
CA ASN A 275 -8.96 -26.60 -5.68
C ASN A 275 -10.46 -26.35 -5.44
N SER A 276 -11.31 -27.39 -5.34
CA SER A 276 -12.77 -27.25 -5.12
C SER A 276 -13.16 -26.40 -3.89
N SER A 277 -12.29 -26.29 -2.88
CA SER A 277 -12.46 -25.38 -1.75
C SER A 277 -12.31 -23.90 -2.12
N LEU A 278 -11.42 -23.57 -3.05
CA LEU A 278 -11.24 -22.22 -3.59
C LEU A 278 -12.43 -21.83 -4.48
N GLU A 279 -12.96 -22.78 -5.26
CA GLU A 279 -14.17 -22.56 -6.06
C GLU A 279 -15.37 -22.21 -5.16
N ALA A 280 -15.60 -23.00 -4.11
CA ALA A 280 -16.63 -22.70 -3.10
C ALA A 280 -16.40 -21.34 -2.39
N LYS A 281 -15.13 -20.96 -2.14
CA LYS A 281 -14.75 -19.65 -1.56
C LYS A 281 -15.14 -18.48 -2.48
N MET A 282 -14.82 -18.57 -3.77
CA MET A 282 -15.18 -17.55 -4.78
C MET A 282 -16.70 -17.44 -4.97
N VAL A 283 -17.40 -18.57 -5.00
CA VAL A 283 -18.87 -18.62 -5.06
C VAL A 283 -19.50 -17.92 -3.84
N ARG A 284 -18.93 -18.12 -2.64
CA ARG A 284 -19.36 -17.43 -1.42
C ARG A 284 -19.20 -15.91 -1.52
N TRP A 285 -18.06 -15.40 -2.00
CA TRP A 285 -17.82 -13.96 -2.15
C TRP A 285 -18.87 -13.28 -3.06
N VAL A 286 -19.16 -13.88 -4.22
CA VAL A 286 -20.20 -13.33 -5.11
C VAL A 286 -21.60 -13.43 -4.49
N LYS A 287 -21.87 -14.48 -3.71
CA LYS A 287 -23.13 -14.63 -2.97
C LYS A 287 -23.28 -13.65 -1.81
N GLU A 288 -22.18 -13.17 -1.24
CA GLU A 288 -22.17 -12.12 -0.23
C GLU A 288 -22.53 -10.76 -0.84
N LEU A 289 -21.94 -10.43 -1.99
CA LEU A 289 -22.27 -9.22 -2.76
C LEU A 289 -23.71 -9.25 -3.33
N ASN A 290 -24.16 -10.41 -3.84
CA ASN A 290 -25.48 -10.57 -4.43
C ASN A 290 -26.10 -11.95 -4.11
N PRO A 291 -26.79 -12.09 -2.96
CA PRO A 291 -27.38 -13.37 -2.53
C PRO A 291 -28.35 -13.97 -3.55
N LYS A 292 -29.05 -13.11 -4.31
CA LYS A 292 -30.10 -13.48 -5.27
C LYS A 292 -29.56 -13.93 -6.64
N LEU A 293 -28.25 -13.85 -6.88
CA LEU A 293 -27.66 -14.23 -8.16
C LEU A 293 -27.88 -15.74 -8.44
N ASN A 294 -28.23 -16.09 -9.67
CA ASN A 294 -28.35 -17.49 -10.10
C ASN A 294 -26.96 -18.14 -10.16
N GLU A 295 -26.81 -19.38 -9.71
CA GLU A 295 -25.56 -20.16 -9.77
C GLU A 295 -24.92 -20.13 -11.16
N ARG A 296 -25.73 -20.24 -12.22
CA ARG A 296 -25.27 -20.20 -13.62
C ARG A 296 -24.65 -18.86 -14.04
N ALA A 297 -24.89 -17.79 -13.28
CA ALA A 297 -24.33 -16.46 -13.53
C ALA A 297 -23.12 -16.13 -12.64
N ILE A 298 -22.78 -16.97 -11.65
CA ILE A 298 -21.73 -16.67 -10.67
C ILE A 298 -20.36 -16.55 -11.35
N TYR A 299 -19.94 -17.53 -12.17
CA TYR A 299 -18.66 -17.49 -12.87
C TYR A 299 -18.50 -16.26 -13.78
N SER A 300 -19.56 -15.88 -14.51
CA SER A 300 -19.56 -14.67 -15.34
C SER A 300 -19.44 -13.39 -14.51
N GLU A 301 -20.03 -13.35 -13.31
CA GLU A 301 -19.86 -12.22 -12.39
C GLU A 301 -18.46 -12.22 -11.74
N ILE A 302 -17.87 -13.39 -11.45
CA ILE A 302 -16.47 -13.50 -11.00
C ILE A 302 -15.53 -12.90 -12.06
N GLU A 303 -15.62 -13.34 -13.31
CA GLU A 303 -14.80 -12.81 -14.42
C GLU A 303 -14.97 -11.30 -14.61
N LYS A 304 -16.20 -10.80 -14.47
CA LYS A 304 -16.52 -9.37 -14.55
C LYS A 304 -15.94 -8.56 -13.39
N LEU A 305 -15.97 -9.10 -12.16
CA LEU A 305 -15.34 -8.47 -11.00
C LEU A 305 -13.81 -8.48 -11.11
N LEU A 306 -13.21 -9.61 -11.53
CA LEU A 306 -11.77 -9.71 -11.77
C LEU A 306 -11.30 -8.72 -12.85
N ARG A 307 -12.02 -8.63 -13.97
CA ARG A 307 -11.76 -7.65 -15.03
C ARG A 307 -11.79 -6.22 -14.49
N LYS A 308 -12.82 -5.86 -13.73
CA LYS A 308 -12.90 -4.55 -13.08
C LYS A 308 -11.72 -4.31 -12.13
N ALA A 309 -11.27 -5.33 -11.40
CA ALA A 309 -10.11 -5.23 -10.51
C ALA A 309 -8.81 -5.00 -11.27
N PHE A 310 -8.57 -5.68 -12.40
CA PHE A 310 -7.44 -5.37 -13.29
C PHE A 310 -7.53 -3.95 -13.90
N GLU A 311 -8.73 -3.43 -14.14
CA GLU A 311 -8.93 -2.09 -14.72
C GLU A 311 -8.84 -0.96 -13.68
N THR A 312 -8.97 -1.24 -12.38
CA THR A 312 -9.17 -0.20 -11.34
C THR A 312 -8.46 -0.42 -9.98
N ASN A 313 -8.07 -1.66 -9.63
CA ASN A 313 -7.59 -2.01 -8.29
C ASN A 313 -6.46 -3.06 -8.34
N ILE A 314 -5.32 -2.67 -8.92
CA ILE A 314 -4.07 -3.44 -8.91
C ILE A 314 -3.13 -2.86 -7.87
N ARG A 315 -2.45 -3.73 -7.13
CA ARG A 315 -1.36 -3.40 -6.21
C ARG A 315 -0.15 -4.29 -6.50
N VAL A 316 1.05 -3.73 -6.41
CA VAL A 316 2.32 -4.48 -6.46
C VAL A 316 2.80 -4.68 -5.02
N LEU A 317 3.12 -5.92 -4.64
CA LEU A 317 3.62 -6.28 -3.32
C LEU A 317 5.07 -6.75 -3.45
N LEU A 318 6.00 -6.02 -2.85
CA LEU A 318 7.38 -6.47 -2.70
C LEU A 318 7.55 -7.15 -1.34
N ILE A 319 7.98 -8.40 -1.33
CA ILE A 319 8.35 -9.11 -0.10
C ILE A 319 9.85 -9.37 -0.16
N ILE A 320 10.60 -8.81 0.81
CA ILE A 320 12.07 -8.74 0.77
C ILE A 320 12.69 -8.92 2.16
N ASP A 321 13.97 -9.29 2.21
CA ASP A 321 14.71 -9.51 3.47
C ASP A 321 15.16 -8.21 4.16
N GLU A 322 15.29 -7.10 3.41
CA GLU A 322 15.67 -5.78 3.92
C GLU A 322 15.08 -4.67 3.03
N LEU A 323 14.45 -3.66 3.62
CA LEU A 323 13.98 -2.46 2.90
C LEU A 323 13.91 -1.28 3.88
N SER A 324 14.56 -0.17 3.54
CA SER A 324 14.46 1.05 4.34
C SER A 324 13.13 1.79 4.08
N ARG A 325 12.74 2.70 4.97
CA ARG A 325 11.52 3.51 4.81
C ARG A 325 11.61 4.39 3.56
N GLU A 326 12.76 5.00 3.34
CA GLU A 326 13.07 5.86 2.20
C GLU A 326 13.04 5.06 0.88
N GLN A 327 13.56 3.83 0.89
CA GLN A 327 13.48 2.92 -0.25
C GLN A 327 12.02 2.52 -0.54
N LYS A 328 11.24 2.16 0.50
CA LYS A 328 9.81 1.83 0.37
C LYS A 328 9.02 3.01 -0.21
N ALA A 329 9.23 4.22 0.29
CA ALA A 329 8.58 5.44 -0.22
C ALA A 329 8.98 5.76 -1.67
N THR A 330 10.28 5.64 -2.01
CA THR A 330 10.78 5.85 -3.38
C THR A 330 10.11 4.88 -4.36
N ILE A 331 10.03 3.58 -4.02
CA ILE A 331 9.35 2.57 -4.86
C ILE A 331 7.85 2.89 -4.94
N LYS A 332 7.20 3.22 -3.82
CA LYS A 332 5.78 3.60 -3.75
C LYS A 332 5.46 4.72 -4.75
N ASN A 333 6.28 5.77 -4.78
CA ASN A 333 6.07 6.92 -5.66
C ASN A 333 6.33 6.56 -7.14
N ILE A 334 7.32 5.72 -7.43
CA ILE A 334 7.58 5.19 -8.78
C ILE A 334 6.40 4.34 -9.29
N ILE A 335 5.84 3.46 -8.46
CA ILE A 335 4.73 2.57 -8.85
C ILE A 335 3.40 3.33 -8.95
N ASN A 336 3.12 4.25 -8.02
CA ASN A 336 1.93 5.11 -8.06
C ASN A 336 1.90 6.07 -9.27
N ALA A 337 3.02 6.28 -9.96
CA ALA A 337 3.05 7.01 -11.22
C ALA A 337 2.28 6.29 -12.35
N PHE A 338 2.21 4.96 -12.32
CA PHE A 338 1.45 4.17 -13.30
C PHE A 338 -0.05 4.23 -13.01
N LYS A 339 -0.83 4.65 -14.02
CA LYS A 339 -2.27 4.92 -13.86
C LYS A 339 -3.14 3.80 -14.42
N LEU A 340 -4.20 3.49 -13.70
CA LEU A 340 -5.30 2.60 -14.12
C LEU A 340 -6.43 3.44 -14.72
N GLU A 341 -7.55 2.82 -15.12
CA GLU A 341 -8.67 3.60 -15.69
C GLU A 341 -9.34 4.49 -14.62
N ASN A 342 -9.36 4.04 -13.37
CA ASN A 342 -9.90 4.79 -12.22
C ASN A 342 -8.95 4.76 -11.02
N GLY A 343 -7.70 5.20 -11.20
CA GLY A 343 -6.74 5.32 -10.08
C GLY A 343 -5.27 5.19 -10.50
N CYS A 344 -4.44 4.78 -9.56
CA CYS A 344 -3.07 4.33 -9.83
C CYS A 344 -2.85 2.90 -9.33
N ILE A 345 -1.80 2.26 -9.82
CA ILE A 345 -1.34 0.99 -9.30
C ILE A 345 -0.71 1.26 -7.93
N GLY A 346 -1.23 0.61 -6.88
CA GLY A 346 -0.70 0.76 -5.53
C GLY A 346 0.59 -0.02 -5.32
N PHE A 347 1.30 0.27 -4.23
CA PHE A 347 2.48 -0.48 -3.83
C PHE A 347 2.58 -0.63 -2.30
N ASP A 348 2.81 -1.87 -1.85
CA ASP A 348 3.28 -2.15 -0.49
C ASP A 348 4.62 -2.89 -0.54
N GLY A 349 5.46 -2.62 0.47
CA GLY A 349 6.68 -3.38 0.75
C GLY A 349 6.62 -3.99 2.14
N TYR A 350 6.88 -5.29 2.24
CA TYR A 350 6.96 -6.05 3.49
C TYR A 350 8.38 -6.61 3.67
N VAL A 351 8.93 -6.43 4.87
CA VAL A 351 10.24 -6.97 5.26
C VAL A 351 10.03 -8.24 6.07
N VAL A 352 10.62 -9.35 5.61
CA VAL A 352 10.57 -10.66 6.29
C VAL A 352 11.98 -11.05 6.69
N SER A 353 12.21 -11.37 7.96
CA SER A 353 13.53 -11.82 8.44
C SER A 353 13.47 -13.27 8.90
N LEU A 354 14.44 -14.09 8.46
CA LEU A 354 14.60 -15.45 8.94
C LEU A 354 15.31 -15.43 10.31
N VAL A 355 14.73 -16.10 11.31
CA VAL A 355 15.27 -16.14 12.67
C VAL A 355 15.48 -17.57 13.16
N GLN A 356 16.68 -17.86 13.65
CA GLN A 356 17.02 -19.12 14.27
C GLN A 356 16.86 -19.03 15.79
N ARG A 357 16.15 -20.00 16.39
CA ARG A 357 16.06 -20.14 17.84
C ARG A 357 17.43 -20.43 18.45
N ILE A 358 17.88 -19.60 19.39
CA ILE A 358 19.06 -19.87 20.24
C ILE A 358 18.61 -20.61 21.51
N ASN A 359 17.67 -20.03 22.25
CA ASN A 359 17.18 -20.56 23.53
C ASN A 359 15.67 -20.32 23.69
N ILE A 360 14.98 -21.20 24.42
CA ILE A 360 13.61 -20.99 24.91
C ILE A 360 13.65 -21.06 26.44
N MET A 361 13.11 -20.03 27.08
CA MET A 361 12.93 -19.91 28.52
C MET A 361 11.52 -20.35 28.93
N ASP A 362 10.50 -19.94 28.17
CA ASP A 362 9.09 -20.31 28.37
C ASP A 362 8.41 -20.52 27.00
N LYS A 363 7.44 -21.44 26.90
CA LYS A 363 6.68 -21.70 25.64
C LYS A 363 5.26 -21.09 25.64
N SER A 364 4.80 -20.62 26.79
CA SER A 364 3.53 -19.91 27.00
C SER A 364 3.67 -18.40 26.80
N ALA A 365 4.89 -17.90 26.91
CA ALA A 365 5.25 -16.50 26.77
C ALA A 365 5.04 -15.95 25.35
N GLN A 366 4.75 -14.66 25.25
CA GLN A 366 4.27 -14.02 24.02
C GLN A 366 5.38 -13.36 23.20
N TYR A 367 6.47 -12.90 23.83
CA TYR A 367 7.49 -12.07 23.18
C TYR A 367 8.81 -12.81 22.97
N ALA A 368 9.57 -12.43 21.95
CA ALA A 368 10.89 -12.98 21.67
C ALA A 368 11.92 -11.87 21.56
N LEU A 369 13.15 -12.12 22.01
CA LEU A 369 14.27 -11.21 21.82
C LEU A 369 15.12 -11.68 20.63
N THR A 370 15.49 -10.76 19.75
CA THR A 370 16.43 -10.98 18.66
C THR A 370 17.58 -9.97 18.74
N VAL A 371 18.76 -10.37 18.30
CA VAL A 371 19.92 -9.47 18.16
C VAL A 371 20.20 -9.29 16.67
N GLN A 372 20.18 -8.03 16.22
CA GLN A 372 20.71 -7.61 14.93
C GLN A 372 22.17 -7.16 15.13
N SER A 373 23.06 -7.61 14.26
CA SER A 373 24.52 -7.46 14.37
C SER A 373 25.13 -6.87 13.11
#